data_AF-A0A1W9SMR0-F1
#
_entry.id   AF-A0A1W9SMR0-F1
#
_cell.length_a   1.000
_cell.length_b   1.000
_cell.length_c   1.000
_cell.angle_alpha   90.00
_cell.angle_beta   90.00
_cell.angle_gamma   90.00
#
_symmetry.space_group_name_H-M   'P 1'
#
loop_
_entity.id
_entity.type
_entity.pdbx_description
1 polymer ?
#
loop_
_entity_poly.entity_id
_entity_poly.type
_entity_poly.pdbx_seq_one_letter_code
_entity_poly.pdbx_strand_id
1 'polypeptide(L)'
;MIIDFGDGCQFREKERKGIVRANFSQTWDGTVGMSVVITMENYFVDNVKHQGTMTLTYNGDEGNPSFTMVATDNKLIYPADTSGNNPEVSWSSAKTFTWLNGFDGFTGIESDNVFNDDIFTISGTTNGVNRNSNDFSVIIADDNPLYYDISCEYIKSGIITITETSDTVSVTTIDFSPSEGETTGDCDNLVTITTDNLPSITTNLE
;
A
#
# COMPACT_ATOMS: atom_id res chain seq x y z
N MET A 1 3.89 -3.65 -20.61
CA MET A 1 3.58 -5.03 -20.16
C MET A 1 2.08 -5.14 -19.91
N ILE A 2 1.48 -6.28 -20.22
CA ILE A 2 0.07 -6.57 -19.95
C ILE A 2 0.02 -7.89 -19.20
N ILE A 3 -0.72 -7.92 -18.09
CA ILE A 3 -1.07 -9.14 -17.37
C ILE A 3 -2.57 -9.33 -17.56
N ASP A 4 -2.95 -10.39 -18.26
CA ASP A 4 -4.35 -10.74 -18.52
C ASP A 4 -4.70 -12.01 -17.74
N PHE A 5 -5.59 -11.88 -16.76
CA PHE A 5 -6.08 -12.99 -15.95
C PHE A 5 -7.30 -13.69 -16.58
N GLY A 6 -7.78 -13.21 -17.73
CA GLY A 6 -8.97 -13.70 -18.40
C GLY A 6 -10.20 -13.71 -17.48
N ASP A 7 -10.97 -14.79 -17.55
CA ASP A 7 -12.20 -14.97 -16.79
C ASP A 7 -11.98 -15.50 -15.36
N GLY A 8 -10.74 -15.76 -14.94
CA GLY A 8 -10.44 -16.32 -13.62
C GLY A 8 -9.09 -17.01 -13.54
N CYS A 9 -8.22 -16.50 -12.66
CA CYS A 9 -6.96 -17.12 -12.28
C CYS A 9 -6.89 -17.23 -10.76
N GLN A 10 -6.83 -18.46 -10.25
CA GLN A 10 -6.73 -18.74 -8.82
C GLN A 10 -5.26 -18.75 -8.37
N PHE A 11 -4.92 -17.90 -7.39
CA PHE A 11 -3.58 -17.86 -6.80
C PHE A 11 -3.62 -17.37 -5.36
N ARG A 12 -3.05 -18.15 -4.43
CA ARG A 12 -3.03 -17.89 -2.97
C ARG A 12 -4.42 -17.52 -2.43
N GLU A 13 -5.39 -18.42 -2.65
CA GLU A 13 -6.77 -18.29 -2.14
C GLU A 13 -7.55 -17.06 -2.66
N LYS A 14 -7.03 -16.40 -3.70
CA LYS A 14 -7.65 -15.24 -4.33
C LYS A 14 -7.88 -15.51 -5.80
N GLU A 15 -9.09 -15.18 -6.27
CA GLU A 15 -9.43 -15.20 -7.68
C GLU A 15 -9.10 -13.85 -8.31
N ARG A 16 -8.35 -13.82 -9.41
CA ARG A 16 -8.08 -12.59 -10.18
C ARG A 16 -8.71 -12.70 -11.56
N LYS A 17 -9.34 -11.62 -12.04
CA LYS A 17 -10.00 -11.54 -13.36
C LYS A 17 -9.68 -10.21 -14.03
N GLY A 18 -9.73 -10.18 -15.35
CA GLY A 18 -9.49 -8.97 -16.14
C GLY A 18 -8.01 -8.64 -16.31
N ILE A 19 -7.71 -7.37 -16.59
CA ILE A 19 -6.40 -6.97 -17.12
C ILE A 19 -5.75 -5.90 -16.25
N VAL A 20 -4.45 -6.06 -16.00
CA VAL A 20 -3.56 -5.02 -15.46
C VAL A 20 -2.56 -4.63 -16.54
N ARG A 21 -2.47 -3.33 -16.85
CA ARG A 21 -1.53 -2.80 -17.84
C ARG A 21 -0.47 -1.96 -17.14
N ALA A 22 0.79 -2.22 -17.44
CA ALA A 22 1.93 -1.43 -17.00
C ALA A 22 2.59 -0.78 -18.21
N ASN A 23 2.53 0.54 -18.29
CA ASN A 23 3.11 1.35 -19.35
C ASN A 23 4.36 2.03 -18.82
N PHE A 24 5.52 1.57 -19.27
CA PHE A 24 6.81 2.13 -18.90
C PHE A 24 7.13 3.33 -19.78
N SER A 25 7.62 4.42 -19.19
CA SER A 25 8.02 5.62 -19.93
C SER A 25 9.26 5.39 -20.79
N GLN A 26 10.11 4.43 -20.39
CA GLN A 26 11.33 4.03 -21.05
C GLN A 26 11.74 2.63 -20.59
N THR A 27 12.91 2.15 -21.03
CA THR A 27 13.53 0.95 -20.46
C THR A 27 13.73 1.13 -18.96
N TRP A 28 13.43 0.08 -18.19
CA TRP A 28 13.60 0.06 -16.74
C TRP A 28 15.08 -0.15 -16.39
N ASP A 29 15.89 0.89 -16.57
CA ASP A 29 17.36 0.85 -16.51
C ASP A 29 17.96 1.68 -15.36
N GLY A 30 17.11 2.31 -14.55
CA GLY A 30 17.54 3.16 -13.44
C GLY A 30 17.80 4.62 -13.79
N THR A 31 17.38 5.08 -14.95
CA THR A 31 17.37 6.51 -15.24
C THR A 31 16.42 7.24 -14.29
N VAL A 32 16.92 8.29 -13.62
CA VAL A 32 16.09 9.15 -12.76
C VAL A 32 14.90 9.72 -13.55
N GLY A 33 13.71 9.66 -12.97
CA GLY A 33 12.46 10.10 -13.61
C GLY A 33 11.82 9.05 -14.51
N MET A 34 12.44 7.88 -14.71
CA MET A 34 11.73 6.76 -15.33
C MET A 34 10.51 6.39 -14.50
N SER A 35 9.45 5.95 -15.17
CA SER A 35 8.18 5.70 -14.51
C SER A 35 7.42 4.56 -15.16
N VAL A 36 6.52 3.99 -14.38
CA VAL A 36 5.53 3.01 -14.84
C VAL A 36 4.15 3.47 -14.43
N VAL A 37 3.26 3.58 -15.41
CA VAL A 37 1.85 3.87 -15.22
C VAL A 37 1.06 2.56 -15.27
N ILE A 38 0.44 2.22 -14.15
CA ILE A 38 -0.37 1.03 -13.96
C ILE A 38 -1.85 1.42 -14.06
N THR A 39 -2.56 0.77 -14.97
CA THR A 39 -4.01 0.89 -15.12
C THR A 39 -4.70 -0.47 -15.09
N MET A 40 -5.98 -0.46 -14.75
CA MET A 40 -6.79 -1.66 -14.57
C MET A 40 -7.99 -1.63 -15.52
N GLU A 41 -8.20 -2.71 -16.24
CA GLU A 41 -9.31 -2.87 -17.19
C GLU A 41 -10.15 -4.08 -16.77
N ASN A 42 -11.33 -3.79 -16.22
CA ASN A 42 -12.22 -4.79 -15.62
C ASN A 42 -11.48 -5.75 -14.68
N TYR A 43 -10.53 -5.22 -13.90
CA TYR A 43 -9.74 -6.02 -12.97
C TYR A 43 -10.53 -6.27 -11.68
N PHE A 44 -10.58 -7.52 -11.24
CA PHE A 44 -11.21 -7.93 -10.00
C PHE A 44 -10.26 -8.79 -9.17
N VAL A 45 -10.34 -8.63 -7.86
CA VAL A 45 -9.83 -9.59 -6.88
C VAL A 45 -11.04 -10.12 -6.13
N ASP A 46 -11.23 -11.44 -6.17
CA ASP A 46 -12.46 -12.13 -5.83
C ASP A 46 -13.65 -11.51 -6.58
N ASN A 47 -14.53 -10.81 -5.87
CA ASN A 47 -15.67 -10.09 -6.45
C ASN A 47 -15.60 -8.57 -6.25
N VAL A 48 -14.45 -8.05 -5.84
CA VAL A 48 -14.22 -6.61 -5.67
C VAL A 48 -13.59 -6.06 -6.94
N LYS A 49 -14.23 -5.07 -7.57
CA LYS A 49 -13.66 -4.39 -8.74
C LYS A 49 -12.65 -3.36 -8.31
N HIS A 50 -11.49 -3.35 -8.95
CA HIS A 50 -10.47 -2.34 -8.73
C HIS A 50 -10.41 -1.39 -9.94
N GLN A 51 -10.34 -0.09 -9.66
CA GLN A 51 -10.19 0.97 -10.66
C GLN A 51 -9.19 2.02 -10.18
N GLY A 52 -8.74 2.84 -11.12
CA GLY A 52 -7.82 3.95 -10.90
C GLY A 52 -6.54 3.84 -11.70
N THR A 53 -5.65 4.79 -11.44
CA THR A 53 -4.31 4.85 -12.06
C THR A 53 -3.27 4.99 -10.97
N MET A 54 -2.21 4.20 -11.05
CA MET A 54 -1.05 4.32 -10.18
C MET A 54 0.17 4.62 -11.03
N THR A 55 0.92 5.67 -10.71
CA THR A 55 2.19 6.00 -11.35
C THR A 55 3.30 5.84 -10.34
N LEU A 56 4.25 4.97 -10.63
CA LEU A 56 5.47 4.82 -9.85
C LEU A 56 6.62 5.48 -10.62
N THR A 57 7.36 6.38 -9.97
CA THR A 57 8.48 7.12 -10.57
C THR A 57 9.73 6.87 -9.75
N TYR A 58 10.85 6.56 -10.40
CA TYR A 58 12.15 6.44 -9.74
C TYR A 58 12.75 7.82 -9.52
N ASN A 59 13.11 8.12 -8.27
CA ASN A 59 13.66 9.42 -7.88
C ASN A 59 15.19 9.46 -7.95
N GLY A 60 15.84 8.31 -8.14
CA GLY A 60 17.29 8.19 -8.04
C GLY A 60 17.74 7.64 -6.69
N ASP A 61 19.05 7.71 -6.49
CA ASP A 61 19.73 7.32 -5.27
C ASP A 61 20.50 8.52 -4.73
N GLU A 62 19.92 9.18 -3.72
CA GLU A 62 20.54 10.29 -2.97
C GLU A 62 21.01 9.82 -1.58
N GLY A 63 21.56 8.61 -1.53
CA GLY A 63 21.99 7.93 -0.31
C GLY A 63 21.22 6.64 -0.05
N ASN A 64 19.97 6.59 -0.53
CA ASN A 64 19.16 5.40 -0.68
C ASN A 64 18.30 5.53 -1.96
N PRO A 65 18.15 4.45 -2.75
CA PRO A 65 17.21 4.42 -3.88
C PRO A 65 15.79 4.72 -3.40
N SER A 66 15.06 5.58 -4.12
CA SER A 66 13.67 5.87 -3.76
C SER A 66 12.73 5.96 -4.96
N PHE A 67 11.45 5.71 -4.68
CA PHE A 67 10.37 5.80 -5.65
C PHE A 67 9.21 6.59 -5.07
N THR A 68 8.56 7.38 -5.91
CA THR A 68 7.28 8.03 -5.56
C THR A 68 6.16 7.33 -6.30
N MET A 69 5.15 6.89 -5.55
CA MET A 69 3.89 6.37 -6.09
C MET A 69 2.80 7.42 -5.93
N VAL A 70 2.19 7.80 -7.05
CA VAL A 70 0.96 8.61 -7.07
C VAL A 70 -0.20 7.74 -7.54
N ALA A 71 -1.22 7.63 -6.71
CA ALA A 71 -2.49 7.00 -7.07
C ALA A 71 -3.56 8.09 -7.30
N THR A 72 -4.31 7.97 -8.38
CA THR A 72 -5.35 8.93 -8.75
C THR A 72 -6.62 8.18 -9.14
N ASP A 73 -7.75 8.66 -8.62
CA ASP A 73 -9.09 8.09 -8.83
C ASP A 73 -9.16 6.59 -8.52
N ASN A 74 -8.37 6.14 -7.54
CA ASN A 74 -8.41 4.75 -7.10
C ASN A 74 -9.75 4.46 -6.44
N LYS A 75 -10.29 3.28 -6.73
CA LYS A 75 -11.59 2.87 -6.23
C LYS A 75 -11.68 1.35 -6.07
N LEU A 76 -12.29 0.91 -4.97
CA LEU A 76 -12.80 -0.44 -4.83
C LEU A 76 -14.33 -0.40 -4.87
N ILE A 77 -14.92 -1.25 -5.70
CA ILE A 77 -16.37 -1.41 -5.81
C ILE A 77 -16.71 -2.83 -5.38
N TYR A 78 -17.44 -2.93 -4.27
CA TYR A 78 -17.83 -4.21 -3.68
C TYR A 78 -19.11 -4.74 -4.35
N PRO A 79 -19.38 -6.07 -4.24
CA PRO A 79 -20.65 -6.64 -4.67
C PRO A 79 -21.84 -5.92 -4.03
N ALA A 80 -22.98 -5.97 -4.71
CA ALA A 80 -24.18 -5.29 -4.24
C ALA A 80 -24.57 -5.77 -2.84
N ASP A 81 -24.92 -4.83 -1.97
CA ASP A 81 -25.49 -5.09 -0.66
C ASP A 81 -26.95 -5.56 -0.76
N THR A 82 -27.58 -5.81 0.39
CA THR A 82 -28.98 -6.24 0.47
C THR A 82 -29.97 -5.20 -0.06
N SER A 83 -29.54 -3.95 -0.22
CA SER A 83 -30.33 -2.85 -0.79
C SER A 83 -30.12 -2.68 -2.30
N GLY A 84 -29.25 -3.51 -2.90
CA GLY A 84 -28.95 -3.49 -4.34
C GLY A 84 -27.92 -2.42 -4.74
N ASN A 85 -27.31 -1.72 -3.78
CA ASN A 85 -26.25 -0.75 -4.06
C ASN A 85 -24.89 -1.42 -3.99
N ASN A 86 -23.94 -1.04 -4.85
CA ASN A 86 -22.55 -1.45 -4.71
C ASN A 86 -21.85 -0.49 -3.73
N PRO A 87 -21.38 -0.95 -2.55
CA PRO A 87 -20.58 -0.12 -1.67
C PRO A 87 -19.23 0.19 -2.32
N GLU A 88 -18.72 1.41 -2.10
CA GLU A 88 -17.51 1.88 -2.76
C GLU A 88 -16.58 2.59 -1.78
N VAL A 89 -15.27 2.42 -1.94
CA VAL A 89 -14.26 3.28 -1.30
C VAL A 89 -13.40 3.86 -2.41
N SER A 90 -13.11 5.16 -2.33
CA SER A 90 -12.29 5.86 -3.32
C SER A 90 -11.19 6.66 -2.64
N TRP A 91 -10.04 6.81 -3.28
CA TRP A 91 -8.92 7.58 -2.75
C TRP A 91 -7.94 8.03 -3.82
N SER A 92 -7.13 9.01 -3.46
CA SER A 92 -5.88 9.36 -4.13
C SER A 92 -4.76 9.43 -3.09
N SER A 93 -3.55 9.07 -3.50
CA SER A 93 -2.40 9.05 -2.58
C SER A 93 -1.12 9.48 -3.26
N ALA A 94 -0.19 9.97 -2.45
CA ALA A 94 1.19 10.22 -2.82
C ALA A 94 2.06 9.60 -1.72
N LYS A 95 2.81 8.57 -2.07
CA LYS A 95 3.67 7.83 -1.13
C LYS A 95 5.10 7.78 -1.65
N THR A 96 6.06 7.85 -0.75
CA THR A 96 7.48 7.67 -1.05
C THR A 96 7.93 6.35 -0.46
N PHE A 97 8.60 5.54 -1.28
CA PHE A 97 9.23 4.30 -0.91
C PHE A 97 10.74 4.54 -0.93
N THR A 98 11.44 4.28 0.19
CA THR A 98 12.89 4.45 0.28
C THR A 98 13.52 3.10 0.61
N TRP A 99 14.35 2.59 -0.28
CA TRP A 99 15.05 1.32 -0.09
C TRP A 99 16.16 1.47 0.95
N LEU A 100 16.21 0.54 1.90
CA LEU A 100 17.25 0.49 2.94
C LEU A 100 18.24 -0.66 2.71
N ASN A 101 17.78 -1.77 2.13
CA ASN A 101 18.60 -2.95 1.82
C ASN A 101 17.95 -3.80 0.71
N GLY A 102 18.74 -4.63 0.02
CA GLY A 102 18.25 -5.57 -1.02
C GLY A 102 18.13 -4.96 -2.42
N PHE A 103 18.44 -3.66 -2.58
CA PHE A 103 18.38 -3.03 -3.89
C PHE A 103 19.54 -3.44 -4.80
N ASP A 104 19.37 -4.53 -5.55
CA ASP A 104 20.36 -5.05 -6.50
C ASP A 104 20.36 -4.33 -7.87
N GLY A 105 19.72 -3.17 -7.94
CA GLY A 105 19.63 -2.34 -9.13
C GLY A 105 18.68 -2.89 -10.20
N PHE A 106 18.75 -2.30 -11.38
CA PHE A 106 17.76 -2.51 -12.45
C PHE A 106 18.14 -3.60 -13.45
N THR A 107 19.34 -4.16 -13.33
CA THR A 107 19.92 -5.09 -14.33
C THR A 107 20.29 -6.46 -13.76
N GLY A 108 20.14 -6.67 -12.45
CA GLY A 108 20.59 -7.88 -11.75
C GLY A 108 19.44 -8.76 -11.28
N ILE A 109 18.76 -9.49 -12.17
CA ILE A 109 18.05 -10.71 -11.77
C ILE A 109 19.05 -11.87 -11.94
N GLU A 110 20.08 -11.90 -11.11
CA GLU A 110 21.15 -12.92 -11.21
C GLU A 110 20.97 -14.09 -10.21
N SER A 111 19.95 -14.06 -9.33
CA SER A 111 19.68 -15.21 -8.44
C SER A 111 18.20 -15.42 -8.11
N ASP A 112 17.84 -16.66 -7.75
CA ASP A 112 16.48 -17.07 -7.36
C ASP A 112 16.02 -16.49 -5.99
N ASN A 113 16.82 -15.62 -5.35
CA ASN A 113 16.61 -15.13 -3.98
C ASN A 113 16.50 -13.59 -3.86
N VAL A 114 16.43 -12.86 -4.99
CA VAL A 114 16.51 -11.38 -5.09
C VAL A 114 15.34 -10.63 -4.44
N PHE A 115 14.29 -11.31 -3.97
CA PHE A 115 13.10 -10.67 -3.39
C PHE A 115 12.86 -11.00 -1.92
N ASN A 116 13.83 -11.58 -1.22
CA ASN A 116 13.65 -12.02 0.17
C ASN A 116 14.42 -11.17 1.18
N ASP A 117 15.26 -10.24 0.73
CA ASP A 117 16.10 -9.38 1.56
C ASP A 117 15.80 -7.87 1.38
N ASP A 118 14.78 -7.55 0.59
CA ASP A 118 14.31 -6.19 0.37
C ASP A 118 13.74 -5.59 1.66
N ILE A 119 14.33 -4.47 2.04
CA ILE A 119 13.88 -3.67 3.16
C ILE A 119 13.68 -2.25 2.65
N PHE A 120 12.52 -1.66 2.94
CA PHE A 120 12.21 -0.29 2.56
C PHE A 120 11.27 0.38 3.56
N THR A 121 11.28 1.70 3.55
CA THR A 121 10.32 2.51 4.31
C THR A 121 9.28 3.13 3.40
N ILE A 122 8.07 3.33 3.92
CA ILE A 122 6.99 4.05 3.24
C ILE A 122 6.57 5.25 4.07
N SER A 123 6.48 6.42 3.45
CA SER A 123 5.83 7.61 4.01
C SER A 123 4.88 8.24 2.99
N GLY A 124 4.09 9.22 3.44
CA GLY A 124 3.24 10.03 2.57
C GLY A 124 1.79 10.08 3.01
N THR A 125 0.92 10.43 2.07
CA THR A 125 -0.48 10.78 2.37
C THR A 125 -1.48 10.09 1.45
N THR A 126 -2.68 9.89 1.95
CA THR A 126 -3.85 9.43 1.21
C THR A 126 -5.05 10.28 1.62
N ASN A 127 -5.92 10.62 0.68
CA ASN A 127 -7.22 11.23 0.97
C ASN A 127 -8.29 10.50 0.16
N GLY A 128 -9.49 10.34 0.71
CA GLY A 128 -10.53 9.58 0.06
C GLY A 128 -11.88 9.65 0.75
N VAL A 129 -12.81 8.83 0.25
CA VAL A 129 -14.17 8.65 0.76
C VAL A 129 -14.38 7.18 1.06
N ASN A 130 -14.78 6.85 2.29
CA ASN A 130 -15.01 5.48 2.72
C ASN A 130 -16.39 4.96 2.30
N ARG A 131 -16.67 3.68 2.60
CA ARG A 131 -17.95 3.03 2.23
C ARG A 131 -19.19 3.62 2.89
N ASN A 132 -19.02 4.40 3.95
CA ASN A 132 -20.08 5.11 4.64
C ASN A 132 -20.27 6.53 4.10
N SER A 133 -19.59 6.89 3.00
CA SER A 133 -19.56 8.24 2.41
C SER A 133 -18.92 9.30 3.30
N ASN A 134 -18.08 8.91 4.27
CA ASN A 134 -17.31 9.83 5.09
C ASN A 134 -15.95 10.09 4.43
N ASP A 135 -15.52 11.34 4.45
CA ASP A 135 -14.18 11.73 4.02
C ASP A 135 -13.16 11.17 5.02
N PHE A 136 -12.03 10.69 4.51
CA PHE A 136 -10.91 10.28 5.33
C PHE A 136 -9.59 10.77 4.75
N SER A 137 -8.63 11.03 5.63
CA SER A 137 -7.23 11.21 5.29
C SER A 137 -6.37 10.23 6.06
N VAL A 138 -5.25 9.84 5.46
CA VAL A 138 -4.24 8.98 6.07
C VAL A 138 -2.89 9.66 5.92
N ILE A 139 -2.14 9.74 7.01
CA ILE A 139 -0.78 10.26 7.04
C ILE A 139 0.13 9.18 7.60
N ILE A 140 1.24 8.95 6.90
CA ILE A 140 2.40 8.20 7.38
C ILE A 140 3.55 9.21 7.37
N ALA A 141 3.92 9.69 8.56
CA ALA A 141 4.88 10.78 8.69
C ALA A 141 6.32 10.30 8.42
N ASP A 142 7.16 11.19 7.89
CA ASP A 142 8.57 10.87 7.58
C ASP A 142 9.41 10.55 8.82
N ASP A 143 8.97 11.01 10.01
CA ASP A 143 9.64 10.73 11.28
C ASP A 143 9.24 9.35 11.88
N ASN A 144 8.14 8.77 11.41
CA ASN A 144 7.64 7.45 11.81
C ASN A 144 7.14 6.65 10.59
N PRO A 145 8.00 6.43 9.57
CA PRO A 145 7.57 5.76 8.35
C PRO A 145 7.27 4.28 8.62
N LEU A 146 6.48 3.66 7.75
CA LEU A 146 6.27 2.21 7.83
C LEU A 146 7.53 1.49 7.38
N TYR A 147 8.08 0.63 8.22
CA TYR A 147 9.22 -0.22 7.89
C TYR A 147 8.72 -1.57 7.38
N TYR A 148 9.04 -1.85 6.12
CA TYR A 148 8.75 -3.12 5.47
C TYR A 148 10.03 -3.91 5.27
N ASP A 149 9.94 -5.18 5.61
CA ASP A 149 10.95 -6.21 5.37
C ASP A 149 10.21 -7.34 4.67
N ILE A 150 10.56 -7.63 3.42
CA ILE A 150 9.80 -8.59 2.61
C ILE A 150 9.88 -10.02 3.16
N SER A 151 10.88 -10.31 4.00
CA SER A 151 10.98 -11.59 4.71
C SER A 151 9.95 -11.72 5.84
N CYS A 152 9.35 -10.60 6.24
CA CYS A 152 8.32 -10.53 7.25
C CYS A 152 6.92 -10.38 6.63
N GLU A 153 5.98 -11.19 7.09
CA GLU A 153 4.58 -11.11 6.65
C GLU A 153 3.88 -9.83 7.14
N TYR A 154 4.40 -9.23 8.21
CA TYR A 154 3.83 -8.08 8.89
C TYR A 154 4.69 -6.82 8.74
N ILE A 155 4.09 -5.66 9.01
CA ILE A 155 4.79 -4.38 9.06
C ILE A 155 5.61 -4.34 10.35
N LYS A 156 6.92 -4.12 10.27
CA LYS A 156 7.80 -4.26 11.44
C LYS A 156 7.75 -3.07 12.41
N SER A 157 7.42 -1.88 11.91
CA SER A 157 7.28 -0.66 12.72
C SER A 157 6.69 0.48 11.92
N GLY A 158 6.33 1.56 12.62
CA GLY A 158 5.86 2.82 12.03
C GLY A 158 4.43 3.14 12.45
N ILE A 159 3.96 4.33 12.09
CA ILE A 159 2.67 4.85 12.56
C ILE A 159 1.83 5.28 11.37
N ILE A 160 0.59 4.81 11.34
CA ILE A 160 -0.45 5.31 10.44
C ILE A 160 -1.41 6.17 11.26
N THR A 161 -1.62 7.41 10.84
CA THR A 161 -2.66 8.27 11.40
C THR A 161 -3.79 8.40 10.40
N ILE A 162 -4.99 7.99 10.80
CA ILE A 162 -6.23 8.08 10.01
C ILE A 162 -7.09 9.16 10.65
N THR A 163 -7.53 10.13 9.86
CA THR A 163 -8.56 11.10 10.27
C THR A 163 -9.80 10.85 9.45
N GLU A 164 -10.91 10.54 10.10
CA GLU A 164 -12.22 10.39 9.45
C GLU A 164 -13.11 11.58 9.84
N THR A 165 -13.75 12.17 8.84
CA THR A 165 -14.68 13.29 9.00
C THR A 165 -16.09 12.83 8.61
N SER A 166 -16.95 12.76 9.61
CA SER A 166 -18.39 12.52 9.48
C SER A 166 -19.14 13.70 10.10
N ASP A 167 -20.13 13.45 10.97
CA ASP A 167 -20.73 14.48 11.84
C ASP A 167 -19.71 15.03 12.85
N THR A 168 -18.72 14.22 13.23
CA THR A 168 -17.57 14.60 14.05
C THR A 168 -16.27 14.16 13.40
N VAL A 169 -15.17 14.84 13.74
CA VAL A 169 -13.81 14.40 13.40
C VAL A 169 -13.36 13.36 14.41
N SER A 170 -12.84 12.23 13.92
CA SER A 170 -12.17 11.22 14.74
C SER A 170 -10.79 10.93 14.18
N VAL A 171 -9.81 10.86 15.07
CA VAL A 171 -8.43 10.48 14.78
C VAL A 171 -8.19 9.09 15.34
N THR A 172 -7.65 8.20 14.50
CA THR A 172 -7.20 6.87 14.88
C THR A 172 -5.75 6.70 14.47
N THR A 173 -4.90 6.31 15.40
CA THR A 173 -3.51 5.93 15.14
C THR A 173 -3.37 4.42 15.21
N ILE A 174 -2.72 3.83 14.22
CA ILE A 174 -2.30 2.43 14.21
C ILE A 174 -0.78 2.44 14.33
N ASP A 175 -0.29 1.96 15.47
CA ASP A 175 1.14 1.89 15.78
C ASP A 175 1.62 0.45 15.68
N PHE A 176 2.55 0.22 14.77
CA PHE A 176 3.23 -1.07 14.54
C PHE A 176 4.53 -1.17 15.33
N SER A 177 4.87 -0.14 16.11
CA SER A 177 6.08 -0.16 16.93
C SER A 177 5.94 -1.22 18.02
N PRO A 178 7.00 -1.98 18.30
CA PRO A 178 6.95 -2.99 19.35
C PRO A 178 6.78 -2.30 20.72
N SER A 179 6.11 -2.99 21.65
CA SER A 179 5.81 -2.45 22.98
C SER A 179 7.07 -2.06 23.77
N GLU A 180 6.96 -1.08 24.68
CA GLU A 180 8.10 -0.61 25.50
C GLU A 180 8.88 -1.77 26.13
N GLY A 181 10.19 -1.84 25.83
CA GLY A 181 11.09 -2.90 26.31
C GLY A 181 11.48 -3.91 25.23
N GLU A 182 10.79 -3.92 24.10
CA GLU A 182 11.13 -4.72 22.92
C GLU A 182 12.00 -3.91 21.95
N THR A 183 13.10 -4.51 21.48
CA THR A 183 14.04 -3.85 20.56
C THR A 183 13.57 -4.07 19.13
N THR A 184 12.93 -3.07 18.51
CA THR A 184 12.75 -2.95 17.05
C THR A 184 12.38 -4.24 16.29
N GLY A 185 11.12 -4.41 15.90
CA GLY A 185 10.76 -5.25 14.76
C GLY A 185 11.01 -6.74 14.95
N ASP A 186 10.34 -7.34 15.93
CA ASP A 186 9.95 -8.73 15.75
C ASP A 186 8.98 -8.79 14.56
N CYS A 187 9.05 -9.87 13.78
CA CYS A 187 8.05 -10.12 12.76
C CYS A 187 6.76 -10.60 13.43
N ASP A 188 6.17 -9.72 14.25
CA ASP A 188 4.96 -9.98 15.00
C ASP A 188 3.75 -9.38 14.29
N ASN A 189 2.57 -9.86 14.67
CA ASN A 189 1.31 -9.41 14.14
C ASN A 189 0.60 -8.42 15.08
N LEU A 190 1.32 -7.81 16.03
CA LEU A 190 0.73 -6.94 17.04
C LEU A 190 0.67 -5.49 16.55
N VAL A 191 -0.45 -4.83 16.86
CA VAL A 191 -0.63 -3.40 16.62
C VAL A 191 -1.32 -2.76 17.81
N THR A 192 -0.94 -1.53 18.12
CA THR A 192 -1.65 -0.69 19.09
C THR A 192 -2.50 0.33 18.37
N ILE A 193 -3.81 0.23 18.57
CA ILE A 193 -4.80 1.14 18.00
C ILE A 193 -5.25 2.11 19.08
N THR A 194 -5.16 3.41 18.79
CA THR A 194 -5.69 4.46 19.66
C THR A 194 -6.66 5.31 18.86
N THR A 195 -7.88 5.46 19.35
CA THR A 195 -8.91 6.32 18.77
C THR A 195 -9.33 7.34 19.81
N ASP A 196 -9.59 8.58 19.39
CA ASP A 196 -9.97 9.69 20.27
C ASP A 196 -10.93 9.28 21.40
N ASN A 197 -10.52 9.58 22.63
CA ASN A 197 -11.29 9.33 23.87
C ASN A 197 -11.64 7.86 24.15
N LEU A 198 -11.03 6.91 23.43
CA LEU A 198 -11.13 5.48 23.72
C LEU A 198 -9.82 4.96 24.33
N PRO A 199 -9.88 3.94 25.21
CA PRO A 199 -8.68 3.25 25.65
C PRO A 199 -7.93 2.67 24.45
N SER A 200 -6.60 2.76 24.46
CA SER A 200 -5.76 2.08 23.48
C SER A 200 -5.96 0.56 23.58
N ILE A 201 -5.98 -0.10 22.42
CA ILE A 201 -6.14 -1.55 22.31
C ILE A 201 -4.93 -2.11 21.57
N THR A 202 -4.24 -3.07 22.18
CA THR A 202 -3.23 -3.87 21.49
C THR A 202 -3.85 -5.20 21.07
N THR A 203 -3.72 -5.54 19.79
CA THR A 203 -4.35 -6.73 19.19
C THR A 203 -3.48 -7.33 18.10
N ASN A 204 -3.74 -8.59 17.75
CA ASN A 204 -3.19 -9.23 16.56
C ASN A 204 -3.92 -8.73 15.29
N LEU A 205 -3.24 -8.75 14.14
CA LEU A 205 -3.76 -8.40 12.81
C LEU A 205 -4.64 -9.50 12.14
N GLU A 206 -5.17 -10.46 12.90
CA GLU A 206 -6.01 -11.57 12.39
C GLU A 206 -7.51 -11.24 12.29
#